data_AF-A0A6A5S5W0-F1
#
_entry.id   AF-A0A6A5S5W0-F1
#
_cell.length_a   1.000
_cell.length_b   1.000
_cell.length_c   1.000
_cell.angle_alpha   90.00
_cell.angle_beta   90.00
_cell.angle_gamma   90.00
#
_symmetry.space_group_name_H-M   'P 1'
#
loop_
_entity.id
_entity.type
_entity.pdbx_description
1 polymer ?
#
loop_
_entity_poly.entity_id
_entity_poly.type
_entity_poly.pdbx_seq_one_letter_code
_entity_poly.pdbx_strand_id
1 'polypeptide(L)'
;MKVLTKEEEAAHYNATIKGGTLGGVIGTAIGAGAVIAASRRYHSFRALTVPFRAFLVASTGTFIAVIAADRASAAYDIEHTPEKKRAVEREKEREALYEADKTTFELAKAWATDNRYPLLFGFWVASMAGSWHLVNRNPYLSGTQKLVQARMYAQGGTLTALLGSFAIEGADAAKGKGRWETIKVIDPNDPEHKHVIEKKIHHERYAGEDQWRGKSESSCIVIGGDCMICA
;
A
#
# COMPACT_ATOMS: atom_id res chain seq x y z
N MET A 1 7.06 -1.08 25.46
CA MET A 1 8.09 -1.73 24.62
C MET A 1 8.80 -2.78 25.46
N LYS A 2 8.88 -4.02 24.99
CA LYS A 2 9.64 -5.08 25.66
C LYS A 2 11.11 -4.88 25.30
N VAL A 3 12.00 -4.82 26.29
CA VAL A 3 13.45 -4.74 26.06
C VAL A 3 13.91 -6.11 25.57
N LEU A 4 14.40 -6.19 24.33
CA LEU A 4 14.88 -7.44 23.74
C LEU A 4 16.14 -7.91 24.46
N THR A 5 16.29 -9.22 24.62
CA THR A 5 17.57 -9.77 25.08
C THR A 5 18.61 -9.62 23.97
N LYS A 6 19.90 -9.51 24.34
CA LYS A 6 20.98 -9.32 23.33
C LYS A 6 21.05 -10.46 22.31
N GLU A 7 20.61 -11.66 22.67
CA GLU A 7 20.56 -12.82 21.79
C GLU A 7 19.41 -12.72 20.78
N GLU A 8 18.22 -12.28 21.22
CA GLU A 8 17.08 -12.04 20.34
C GLU A 8 17.34 -10.89 19.36
N GLU A 9 18.06 -9.85 19.79
CA GLU A 9 18.48 -8.73 18.94
C GLU A 9 19.45 -9.19 17.85
N ALA A 10 20.43 -10.02 18.19
CA ALA A 10 21.38 -10.58 17.22
C ALA A 10 20.69 -11.52 16.22
N ALA A 11 19.73 -12.32 16.68
CA ALA A 11 18.94 -13.20 15.81
C ALA A 11 18.01 -12.41 14.88
N HIS A 12 17.34 -11.36 15.38
CA HIS A 12 16.57 -10.43 14.56
C HIS A 12 17.45 -9.73 13.52
N TYR A 13 18.62 -9.21 13.93
CA TYR A 13 19.57 -8.58 13.02
C TYR A 13 20.03 -9.53 11.91
N ASN A 14 20.35 -10.78 12.25
CA ASN A 14 20.74 -11.80 11.27
C ASN A 14 19.62 -12.13 10.28
N ALA A 15 18.36 -12.19 10.73
CA ALA A 15 17.21 -12.41 9.86
C ALA A 15 17.02 -11.25 8.87
N THR A 16 17.08 -10.01 9.35
CA THR A 16 16.97 -8.79 8.55
C THR A 16 18.09 -8.67 7.52
N ILE A 17 19.34 -8.94 7.91
CA ILE A 17 20.48 -8.91 6.98
C ILE A 17 20.38 -10.01 5.93
N LYS A 18 19.97 -11.22 6.28
CA LYS A 18 19.73 -12.29 5.30
C LYS A 18 18.66 -11.92 4.28
N GLY A 19 17.54 -11.36 4.75
CA GLY A 19 16.47 -10.86 3.87
C GLY A 19 16.93 -9.73 2.96
N GLY A 20 17.60 -8.73 3.53
CA GLY A 20 18.10 -7.57 2.80
C GLY A 20 19.19 -7.90 1.79
N THR A 21 20.12 -8.79 2.12
CA THR A 21 21.17 -9.23 1.20
C THR A 21 20.59 -10.02 0.02
N LEU A 22 19.67 -10.95 0.28
CA LEU A 22 18.96 -11.67 -0.78
C LEU A 22 18.16 -10.71 -1.67
N GLY A 23 17.41 -9.80 -1.07
CA GLY A 23 16.67 -8.76 -1.78
C GLY A 23 17.58 -7.84 -2.61
N GLY A 24 18.73 -7.47 -2.07
CA GLY A 24 19.71 -6.63 -2.76
C GLY A 24 20.35 -7.32 -3.96
N VAL A 25 20.68 -8.61 -3.86
CA VAL A 25 21.18 -9.40 -4.99
C VAL A 25 20.12 -9.50 -6.09
N ILE A 26 18.89 -9.86 -5.73
CA ILE A 26 17.78 -9.96 -6.67
C ILE A 26 17.50 -8.60 -7.32
N GLY A 27 17.44 -7.53 -6.52
CA GLY A 27 17.16 -6.19 -7.00
C GLY A 27 18.25 -5.64 -7.90
N THR A 28 19.51 -5.91 -7.59
CA THR A 28 20.65 -5.54 -8.44
C THR A 28 20.62 -6.31 -9.75
N ALA A 29 20.30 -7.61 -9.72
CA ALA A 29 20.16 -8.42 -10.93
C ALA A 29 19.03 -7.93 -11.83
N ILE A 30 17.86 -7.59 -11.24
CA ILE A 30 16.73 -6.99 -11.97
C ILE A 30 17.13 -5.63 -12.56
N GLY A 31 17.75 -4.75 -11.76
CA GLY A 31 18.20 -3.44 -12.20
C GLY A 31 19.22 -3.52 -13.33
N ALA A 32 20.21 -4.40 -13.21
CA ALA A 32 21.19 -4.65 -14.25
C ALA A 32 20.55 -5.19 -15.53
N GLY A 33 19.66 -6.18 -15.41
CA GLY A 33 18.89 -6.74 -16.52
C GLY A 33 18.08 -5.67 -17.24
N ALA A 34 17.38 -4.80 -16.50
CA ALA A 34 16.59 -3.70 -17.04
C ALA A 34 17.46 -2.67 -17.78
N VAL A 35 18.58 -2.25 -17.20
CA VAL A 35 19.51 -1.30 -17.82
C VAL A 35 20.14 -1.89 -19.08
N ILE A 36 20.54 -3.16 -19.06
CA ILE A 36 21.10 -3.86 -20.22
C ILE A 36 20.05 -3.96 -21.34
N ALA A 37 18.83 -4.41 -21.03
CA ALA A 37 17.75 -4.51 -22.01
C ALA A 37 17.39 -3.15 -22.62
N ALA A 38 17.27 -2.11 -21.78
CA ALA A 38 17.00 -0.75 -22.23
C ALA A 38 18.13 -0.20 -23.12
N SER A 39 19.39 -0.49 -22.78
CA SER A 39 20.55 -0.10 -23.59
C SER A 39 20.61 -0.83 -24.94
N ARG A 40 20.10 -2.07 -25.05
CA ARG A 40 20.01 -2.75 -26.35
C ARG A 40 18.92 -2.15 -27.24
N ARG A 41 17.81 -1.70 -26.65
CA ARG A 41 16.63 -1.25 -27.41
C ARG A 41 16.62 0.25 -27.74
N TYR A 42 17.19 1.09 -26.88
CA TYR A 42 17.06 2.55 -26.97
C TYR A 42 18.42 3.25 -27.01
N HIS A 43 18.62 4.11 -28.02
CA HIS A 43 19.84 4.92 -28.16
C HIS A 43 20.05 5.87 -26.99
N SER A 44 18.97 6.41 -26.41
CA SER A 44 19.05 7.29 -25.24
C SER A 44 19.73 6.60 -24.05
N PHE A 45 19.37 5.34 -23.76
CA PHE A 45 20.01 4.55 -22.70
C PHE A 45 21.47 4.20 -23.02
N ARG A 46 21.83 4.10 -24.31
CA ARG A 46 23.23 3.95 -24.74
C ARG A 46 24.05 5.22 -24.67
N ALA A 47 23.42 6.39 -24.69
CA ALA A 47 24.06 7.68 -24.55
C ALA A 47 24.29 8.07 -23.08
N LEU A 48 23.60 7.41 -22.13
CA LEU A 48 23.83 7.59 -20.69
C LEU A 48 25.28 7.26 -20.31
N THR A 49 25.88 8.07 -19.44
CA THR A 49 27.22 7.83 -18.91
C THR A 49 27.25 6.54 -18.07
N VAL A 50 28.41 5.88 -18.03
CA VAL A 50 28.66 4.69 -17.20
C VAL A 50 28.26 4.91 -15.72
N PRO A 51 28.67 6.01 -15.05
CA PRO A 51 28.27 6.25 -13.66
C PRO A 51 26.76 6.36 -13.48
N PHE A 52 26.04 6.96 -14.44
CA PHE A 52 24.58 7.10 -14.32
C PHE A 52 23.87 5.76 -14.48
N ARG A 53 24.37 4.85 -15.33
CA ARG A 53 23.86 3.48 -15.42
C ARG A 53 24.12 2.68 -14.14
N ALA A 54 25.32 2.79 -13.59
CA ALA A 54 25.66 2.15 -12.32
C ALA A 54 24.77 2.66 -11.18
N PHE A 55 24.49 3.96 -11.14
CA PHE A 55 23.56 4.56 -10.19
C PHE A 55 22.15 3.98 -10.31
N LEU A 56 21.61 3.80 -11.52
CA LEU A 56 20.30 3.19 -11.73
C LEU A 56 20.25 1.75 -11.19
N VAL A 57 21.28 0.94 -11.50
CA VAL A 57 21.37 -0.44 -11.02
C VAL A 57 21.48 -0.51 -9.49
N ALA A 58 22.39 0.28 -8.91
CA ALA A 58 22.60 0.33 -7.46
C ALA A 58 21.35 0.82 -6.72
N SER A 59 20.66 1.84 -7.25
CA SER A 59 19.44 2.38 -6.65
C SER A 59 18.32 1.34 -6.60
N THR A 60 18.12 0.58 -7.68
CA THR A 60 17.16 -0.52 -7.70
C THR A 60 17.54 -1.63 -6.71
N GLY A 61 18.82 -1.98 -6.63
CA GLY A 61 19.34 -2.94 -5.65
C GLY A 61 19.07 -2.52 -4.21
N THR A 62 19.45 -1.29 -3.84
CA THR A 62 19.24 -0.76 -2.49
C THR A 62 17.75 -0.67 -2.14
N PHE A 63 16.90 -0.21 -3.06
CA PHE A 63 15.47 -0.09 -2.79
C PHE A 63 14.81 -1.45 -2.49
N ILE A 64 15.12 -2.47 -3.29
CA ILE A 64 14.57 -3.82 -3.08
C ILE A 64 15.20 -4.48 -1.84
N ALA A 65 16.48 -4.22 -1.56
CA ALA A 65 17.14 -4.68 -0.33
C ALA A 65 16.43 -4.18 0.93
N VAL A 66 16.09 -2.89 0.97
CA VAL A 66 15.39 -2.28 2.13
C VAL A 66 14.02 -2.90 2.33
N ILE A 67 13.22 -3.04 1.26
CA ILE A 67 11.89 -3.66 1.37
C ILE A 67 11.98 -5.12 1.84
N ALA A 68 12.95 -5.88 1.33
CA ALA A 68 13.15 -7.27 1.73
C ALA A 68 13.64 -7.38 3.19
N ALA A 69 14.50 -6.46 3.63
CA ALA A 69 14.94 -6.35 5.01
C ALA A 69 13.76 -6.06 5.95
N ASP A 70 12.92 -5.06 5.62
CA ASP A 70 11.75 -4.71 6.42
C ASP A 70 10.75 -5.87 6.52
N ARG A 71 10.53 -6.59 5.40
CA ARG A 71 9.67 -7.78 5.39
C ARG A 71 10.24 -8.92 6.24
N ALA A 72 11.54 -9.16 6.16
CA ALA A 72 12.20 -10.19 6.96
C ALA A 72 12.18 -9.85 8.46
N SER A 73 12.40 -8.57 8.80
CA SER A 73 12.26 -8.05 10.16
C SER A 73 10.84 -8.27 10.69
N ALA A 74 9.82 -7.84 9.94
CA ALA A 74 8.42 -8.01 10.34
C ALA A 74 8.02 -9.49 10.49
N ALA A 75 8.49 -10.36 9.59
CA ALA A 75 8.24 -11.80 9.67
C ALA A 75 8.85 -12.43 10.94
N TYR A 76 10.11 -12.08 11.24
CA TYR A 76 10.79 -12.54 12.45
C TYR A 76 10.02 -12.12 13.71
N ASP A 77 9.57 -10.86 13.74
CA ASP A 77 8.80 -10.27 14.84
C ASP A 77 7.48 -11.00 15.11
N ILE A 78 6.79 -11.41 14.04
CA ILE A 78 5.54 -12.17 14.12
C ILE A 78 5.82 -13.59 14.64
N GLU A 79 6.86 -14.25 14.14
CA GLU A 79 7.18 -15.63 14.52
C GLU A 79 7.65 -15.77 15.97
N HIS A 80 8.41 -14.80 16.48
CA HIS A 80 9.00 -14.83 17.81
C HIS A 80 8.13 -14.17 18.89
N THR A 81 6.98 -13.59 18.50
CA THR A 81 5.99 -13.05 19.44
C THR A 81 4.71 -13.90 19.41
N PRO A 82 4.49 -14.81 20.37
CA PRO A 82 3.34 -15.74 20.35
C PRO A 82 1.99 -15.03 20.30
N GLU A 83 1.87 -13.86 20.94
CA GLU A 83 0.64 -13.05 20.93
C GLU A 83 0.35 -12.48 19.54
N LYS A 84 1.37 -11.92 18.86
CA LYS A 84 1.23 -11.41 17.49
C LYS A 84 0.90 -12.57 16.54
N LYS A 85 1.59 -13.71 16.67
CA LYS A 85 1.33 -14.90 15.86
C LYS A 85 -0.11 -15.38 16.00
N ARG A 86 -0.60 -15.55 17.23
CA ARG A 86 -1.99 -15.95 17.50
C ARG A 86 -2.99 -14.92 17.00
N ALA A 87 -2.67 -13.62 17.04
CA ALA A 87 -3.54 -12.60 16.47
C ALA A 87 -3.66 -12.73 14.95
N VAL A 88 -2.53 -12.90 14.25
CA VAL A 88 -2.49 -13.13 12.79
C VAL A 88 -3.20 -14.43 12.41
N GLU A 89 -3.03 -15.50 13.18
CA GLU A 89 -3.73 -16.77 12.96
C GLU A 89 -5.24 -16.64 13.12
N ARG A 90 -5.71 -15.97 14.19
CA ARG A 90 -7.15 -15.69 14.38
C ARG A 90 -7.73 -14.82 13.27
N GLU A 91 -6.99 -13.85 12.77
CA GLU A 91 -7.43 -13.04 11.63
C GLU A 91 -7.55 -13.89 10.37
N LYS A 92 -6.57 -14.74 10.06
CA LYS A 92 -6.64 -15.65 8.92
C LYS A 92 -7.81 -16.63 9.02
N GLU A 93 -8.07 -17.18 10.21
CA GLU A 93 -9.21 -18.06 10.44
C GLU A 93 -10.54 -17.32 10.24
N ARG A 94 -10.65 -16.08 10.75
CA ARG A 94 -11.83 -15.23 10.56
C ARG A 94 -12.04 -14.88 9.08
N GLU A 95 -10.97 -14.55 8.37
CA GLU A 95 -10.98 -14.26 6.93
C GLU A 95 -11.41 -15.49 6.13
N ALA A 96 -10.87 -16.67 6.43
CA ALA A 96 -11.23 -17.91 5.74
C ALA A 96 -12.73 -18.25 5.91
N LEU A 97 -13.28 -18.03 7.10
CA LEU A 97 -14.73 -18.19 7.36
C LEU A 97 -15.55 -17.13 6.61
N TYR A 98 -15.07 -15.88 6.54
CA TYR A 98 -15.73 -14.79 5.83
C TYR A 98 -15.66 -14.94 4.30
N GLU A 99 -14.64 -15.62 3.78
CA GLU A 99 -14.47 -15.90 2.35
C GLU A 99 -15.23 -17.15 1.88
N ALA A 100 -15.54 -18.10 2.76
CA ALA A 100 -16.20 -19.35 2.42
C ALA A 100 -17.60 -19.17 1.77
N ASP A 101 -18.33 -18.12 2.16
CA ASP A 101 -19.69 -17.83 1.67
C ASP A 101 -19.74 -16.82 0.52
N LYS A 102 -18.60 -16.29 0.06
CA LYS A 102 -18.55 -15.23 -0.96
C LYS A 102 -18.54 -15.79 -2.37
N THR A 103 -19.18 -15.05 -3.27
CA THR A 103 -19.09 -15.32 -4.71
C THR A 103 -17.72 -14.95 -5.27
N THR A 104 -17.34 -15.52 -6.42
CA THR A 104 -16.05 -15.24 -7.09
C THR A 104 -15.85 -13.76 -7.42
N PHE A 105 -16.93 -13.03 -7.72
CA PHE A 105 -16.89 -11.59 -7.95
C PHE A 105 -16.63 -10.80 -6.66
N GLU A 106 -17.22 -11.21 -5.54
CA GLU A 106 -16.98 -10.59 -4.24
C GLU A 106 -15.56 -10.86 -3.73
N LEU A 107 -15.02 -12.05 -3.96
CA LEU A 107 -13.62 -12.37 -3.71
C LEU A 107 -12.69 -11.49 -4.54
N ALA A 108 -12.95 -11.35 -5.84
CA ALA A 108 -12.15 -10.50 -6.72
C ALA A 108 -12.18 -9.02 -6.27
N LYS A 109 -13.35 -8.55 -5.83
CA LYS A 109 -13.52 -7.19 -5.30
C LYS A 109 -12.78 -7.00 -3.97
N ALA A 110 -12.92 -7.95 -3.04
CA ALA A 110 -12.21 -7.91 -1.75
C ALA A 110 -10.70 -7.91 -1.96
N TRP A 111 -10.19 -8.83 -2.79
CA TRP A 111 -8.78 -8.89 -3.16
C TRP A 111 -8.27 -7.59 -3.76
N ALA A 112 -9.05 -6.95 -4.64
CA ALA A 112 -8.68 -5.66 -5.22
C ALA A 112 -8.64 -4.53 -4.17
N THR A 113 -9.54 -4.55 -3.18
CA THR A 113 -9.54 -3.58 -2.07
C THR A 113 -8.34 -3.79 -1.14
N ASP A 114 -7.98 -5.03 -0.82
CA ASP A 114 -6.83 -5.36 0.02
C ASP A 114 -5.51 -5.03 -0.68
N ASN A 115 -5.45 -5.28 -1.99
CA ASN A 115 -4.30 -4.98 -2.83
C ASN A 115 -4.36 -3.61 -3.49
N ARG A 116 -5.09 -2.64 -2.90
CA ARG A 116 -5.28 -1.31 -3.48
C ARG A 116 -3.95 -0.61 -3.82
N TYR A 117 -2.97 -0.61 -2.92
CA TYR A 117 -1.70 0.11 -3.15
C TYR A 117 -0.83 -0.58 -4.22
N PRO A 118 -0.64 -1.91 -4.20
CA PRO A 118 0.00 -2.61 -5.31
C PRO A 118 -0.71 -2.41 -6.66
N LEU A 119 -2.04 -2.42 -6.69
CA LEU A 119 -2.81 -2.20 -7.92
C LEU A 119 -2.68 -0.76 -8.43
N LEU A 120 -2.70 0.23 -7.54
CA LEU A 120 -2.45 1.63 -7.90
C LEU A 120 -1.03 1.81 -8.45
N PHE A 121 -0.03 1.17 -7.83
CA PHE A 121 1.33 1.17 -8.34
C PHE A 121 1.41 0.49 -9.72
N GLY A 122 0.77 -0.66 -9.89
CA GLY A 122 0.69 -1.38 -11.16
C GLY A 122 0.03 -0.53 -12.25
N PHE A 123 -1.10 0.12 -11.93
CA PHE A 123 -1.79 1.03 -12.83
C PHE A 123 -0.92 2.24 -13.19
N TRP A 124 -0.20 2.82 -12.22
CA TRP A 124 0.73 3.91 -12.46
C TRP A 124 1.84 3.50 -13.43
N VAL A 125 2.52 2.37 -13.19
CA VAL A 125 3.54 1.83 -14.10
C VAL A 125 2.95 1.54 -15.48
N ALA A 126 1.76 0.93 -15.53
CA ALA A 126 1.06 0.63 -16.79
C ALA A 126 0.72 1.90 -17.56
N SER A 127 0.32 2.98 -16.89
CA SER A 127 0.02 4.27 -17.50
C SER A 127 1.26 4.93 -18.12
N MET A 128 2.41 4.85 -17.43
CA MET A 128 3.68 5.34 -17.96
C MET A 128 4.18 4.51 -19.14
N ALA A 129 4.13 3.19 -19.03
CA ALA A 129 4.53 2.29 -20.09
C ALA A 129 3.62 2.42 -21.33
N GLY A 130 2.31 2.54 -21.12
CA GLY A 130 1.31 2.75 -22.16
C GLY A 130 1.47 4.10 -22.87
N SER A 131 1.66 5.18 -22.11
CA SER A 131 1.92 6.51 -22.70
C SER A 131 3.24 6.55 -23.48
N TRP A 132 4.31 5.93 -22.98
CA TRP A 132 5.56 5.78 -23.72
C TRP A 132 5.38 4.98 -25.01
N HIS A 133 4.63 3.86 -24.97
CA HIS A 133 4.34 3.05 -26.15
C HIS A 133 3.57 3.85 -27.22
N LEU A 134 2.54 4.59 -26.80
CA LEU A 134 1.74 5.44 -27.69
C LEU A 134 2.57 6.56 -28.33
N VAL A 135 3.38 7.29 -27.54
CA VAL A 135 4.23 8.38 -28.03
C VAL A 135 5.33 7.86 -28.96
N ASN A 136 5.91 6.69 -28.66
CA ASN A 136 6.97 6.11 -29.47
C ASN A 136 6.47 5.58 -30.83
N ARG A 137 5.16 5.32 -30.98
CA ARG A 137 4.53 4.89 -32.24
C ARG A 137 4.40 5.99 -33.29
N ASN A 138 4.43 7.27 -32.92
CA ASN A 138 4.30 8.36 -33.88
C ASN A 138 5.65 8.69 -34.56
N PRO A 139 5.83 8.47 -35.87
CA PRO A 139 7.10 8.71 -36.57
C PRO A 139 7.38 10.19 -36.88
N TYR A 140 6.38 11.07 -36.77
CA TYR A 140 6.46 12.47 -37.20
C TYR A 140 7.00 13.45 -36.13
N LEU A 141 7.33 12.96 -34.93
CA LEU A 141 7.84 13.77 -33.82
C LEU A 141 9.34 13.54 -33.62
N SER A 142 10.12 14.62 -33.47
CA SER A 142 11.53 14.52 -33.11
C SER A 142 11.72 13.89 -31.72
N GLY A 143 12.86 13.24 -31.49
CA GLY A 143 13.14 12.55 -30.22
C GLY A 143 13.03 13.46 -28.98
N THR A 144 13.41 14.72 -29.12
CA THR A 144 13.31 15.73 -28.05
C THR A 144 11.86 16.11 -27.76
N GLN A 145 11.01 16.25 -28.78
CA GLN A 145 9.57 16.52 -28.61
C GLN A 145 8.85 15.36 -27.92
N LYS A 146 9.18 14.11 -28.30
CA LYS A 146 8.65 12.90 -27.65
C LYS A 146 8.99 12.86 -26.16
N LEU A 147 10.21 13.27 -25.79
CA LEU A 147 10.65 13.28 -24.39
C LEU A 147 9.87 14.30 -23.55
N VAL A 148 9.69 15.53 -24.06
CA VAL A 148 8.94 16.58 -23.36
C VAL A 148 7.48 16.16 -23.17
N GLN A 149 6.87 15.61 -24.23
CA GLN A 149 5.49 15.17 -24.19
C GLN A 149 5.29 13.95 -23.27
N ALA A 150 6.23 13.00 -23.29
CA ALA A 150 6.22 11.86 -22.38
C ALA A 150 6.29 12.29 -20.91
N ARG A 151 7.10 13.30 -20.58
CA ARG A 151 7.17 13.85 -19.21
C ARG A 151 5.85 14.50 -18.79
N MET A 152 5.21 15.27 -19.67
CA MET A 152 3.89 15.85 -19.40
C MET A 152 2.82 14.77 -19.19
N TYR A 153 2.81 13.72 -20.01
CA TYR A 153 1.85 12.62 -19.83
C TYR A 153 2.13 11.81 -18.57
N ALA A 154 3.39 11.57 -18.20
CA ALA A 154 3.73 10.88 -16.96
C ALA A 154 3.33 11.70 -15.72
N GLN A 155 3.60 13.01 -15.72
CA GLN A 155 3.20 13.91 -14.65
C GLN A 155 1.66 14.00 -14.54
N GLY A 156 0.98 14.17 -15.67
CA GLY A 156 -0.49 14.18 -15.72
C GLY A 156 -1.11 12.87 -15.25
N GLY A 157 -0.58 11.74 -15.72
CA GLY A 157 -1.04 10.40 -15.32
C GLY A 157 -0.82 10.13 -13.83
N THR A 158 0.29 10.59 -13.27
CA THR A 158 0.54 10.51 -11.82
C THR A 158 -0.48 11.34 -11.05
N LEU A 159 -0.75 12.57 -11.48
CA LEU A 159 -1.75 13.43 -10.85
C LEU A 159 -3.15 12.81 -10.92
N THR A 160 -3.54 12.27 -12.07
CA THR A 160 -4.81 11.57 -12.25
C THR A 160 -4.89 10.32 -11.38
N ALA A 161 -3.82 9.55 -11.25
CA ALA A 161 -3.79 8.38 -10.36
C ALA A 161 -3.93 8.78 -8.90
N LEU A 162 -3.26 9.88 -8.48
CA LEU A 162 -3.33 10.41 -7.12
C LEU A 162 -4.74 10.93 -6.79
N LEU A 163 -5.31 11.73 -7.69
CA LEU A 163 -6.69 12.22 -7.59
C LEU A 163 -7.71 11.09 -7.64
N GLY A 164 -7.50 10.07 -8.48
CA GLY A 164 -8.34 8.88 -8.55
C GLY A 164 -8.28 8.04 -7.27
N SER A 165 -7.09 7.89 -6.69
CA SER A 165 -6.91 7.20 -5.41
C SER A 165 -7.66 7.92 -4.29
N PHE A 166 -7.52 9.25 -4.21
CA PHE A 166 -8.27 10.06 -3.26
C PHE A 166 -9.78 10.05 -3.50
N ALA A 167 -10.23 10.03 -4.75
CA ALA A 167 -11.65 9.95 -5.06
C ALA A 167 -12.26 8.60 -4.64
N ILE A 168 -11.53 7.50 -4.83
CA ILE A 168 -11.95 6.17 -4.36
C ILE A 168 -11.95 6.12 -2.83
N GLU A 169 -10.89 6.60 -2.18
CA GLU A 169 -10.80 6.65 -0.72
C GLU A 169 -11.88 7.55 -0.10
N GLY A 170 -12.15 8.71 -0.71
CA GLY A 170 -13.25 9.60 -0.32
C GLY A 170 -14.63 8.97 -0.55
N ALA A 171 -14.81 8.22 -1.65
CA ALA A 171 -16.06 7.51 -1.91
C ALA A 171 -16.27 6.31 -0.95
N ASP A 172 -15.20 5.62 -0.57
CA ASP A 172 -15.26 4.53 0.42
C ASP A 172 -15.45 5.07 1.85
N ALA A 173 -14.84 6.22 2.17
CA ALA A 173 -15.09 6.95 3.40
C ALA A 173 -16.54 7.45 3.50
N ALA A 174 -17.10 7.98 2.40
CA ALA A 174 -18.50 8.39 2.31
C ALA A 174 -19.48 7.21 2.40
N LYS A 175 -19.07 6.02 1.96
CA LYS A 175 -19.84 4.76 2.07
C LYS A 175 -19.67 4.04 3.42
N GLY A 176 -18.88 4.59 4.34
CA GLY A 176 -18.75 4.09 5.72
C GLY A 176 -18.00 2.76 5.87
N LYS A 177 -17.31 2.29 4.82
CA LYS A 177 -16.75 0.92 4.72
C LYS A 177 -15.54 0.59 5.62
N GLY A 178 -15.15 1.50 6.52
CA GLY A 178 -14.06 1.25 7.47
C GLY A 178 -14.35 1.69 8.90
N ARG A 179 -15.55 2.22 9.21
CA ARG A 179 -15.85 2.82 10.51
C ARG A 179 -16.86 2.07 11.35
N TRP A 180 -17.69 1.22 10.75
CA TRP A 180 -18.75 0.48 11.45
C TRP A 180 -18.87 -0.91 10.86
N GLU A 181 -18.49 -1.94 11.62
CA GLU A 181 -18.78 -3.33 11.30
C GLU A 181 -20.07 -3.72 12.04
N THR A 182 -21.10 -4.14 11.30
CA THR A 182 -22.35 -4.63 11.89
C THR A 182 -22.15 -6.08 12.27
N ILE A 183 -21.73 -6.33 13.52
CA ILE A 183 -21.67 -7.69 14.05
C ILE A 183 -23.08 -8.05 14.51
N LYS A 184 -23.63 -9.13 13.95
CA LYS A 184 -24.88 -9.75 14.44
C LYS A 184 -24.54 -10.55 15.69
N VAL A 185 -24.84 -9.98 16.86
CA VAL A 185 -24.64 -10.67 18.14
C VAL A 185 -25.98 -11.28 18.56
N ILE A 186 -25.95 -12.55 18.97
CA ILE A 186 -27.13 -13.24 19.51
C ILE A 186 -27.46 -12.62 20.87
N ASP A 187 -28.72 -12.24 21.08
CA ASP A 187 -29.20 -11.58 22.30
C ASP A 187 -28.92 -12.42 23.57
N PRO A 188 -28.11 -11.93 24.53
CA PRO A 188 -27.79 -12.66 25.76
C PRO A 188 -28.97 -12.83 26.74
N ASN A 189 -30.10 -12.16 26.53
CA ASN A 189 -31.26 -12.18 27.43
C ASN A 189 -32.46 -13.00 26.91
N ASP A 190 -32.29 -13.74 25.80
CA ASP A 190 -33.34 -14.60 25.24
C ASP A 190 -32.96 -16.09 25.35
N PRO A 191 -33.65 -16.91 26.16
CA PRO A 191 -33.33 -18.32 26.32
C PRO A 191 -33.53 -19.15 25.03
N GLU A 192 -34.22 -18.63 24.01
CA GLU A 192 -34.44 -19.33 22.73
C GLU A 192 -33.45 -18.96 21.61
N HIS A 193 -32.52 -18.00 21.81
CA HIS A 193 -31.52 -17.58 20.81
C HIS A 193 -32.10 -17.16 19.43
N LYS A 194 -33.34 -16.66 19.36
CA LYS A 194 -34.01 -16.36 18.07
C LYS A 194 -33.82 -14.92 17.58
N HIS A 195 -33.35 -14.01 18.42
CA HIS A 195 -33.22 -12.60 18.07
C HIS A 195 -31.75 -12.16 17.97
N VAL A 196 -31.40 -11.64 16.79
CA VAL A 196 -30.08 -11.08 16.46
C VAL A 196 -30.16 -9.56 16.58
N ILE A 197 -29.33 -8.98 17.45
CA ILE A 197 -29.23 -7.53 17.60
C ILE A 197 -28.08 -7.04 16.71
N GLU A 198 -28.39 -6.12 15.80
CA GLU A 198 -27.39 -5.44 14.98
C GLU A 198 -26.67 -4.39 15.82
N LYS A 199 -25.44 -4.70 16.26
CA LYS A 199 -24.60 -3.74 16.98
C LYS A 199 -23.56 -3.16 16.03
N LYS A 200 -23.63 -1.84 15.80
CA LYS A 200 -22.59 -1.10 15.07
C LYS A 200 -21.41 -0.90 16.02
N ILE A 201 -20.29 -1.56 15.75
CA ILE A 201 -19.06 -1.40 16.54
C ILE A 201 -18.06 -0.57 15.74
N HIS A 202 -17.53 0.48 16.37
CA HIS A 202 -16.48 1.32 15.79
C HIS A 202 -15.13 0.64 15.97
N HIS A 203 -14.37 0.45 14.89
CA HIS A 203 -13.02 -0.09 14.94
C HIS A 203 -12.02 1.02 14.62
N GLU A 204 -11.10 1.30 15.56
CA GLU A 204 -9.94 2.15 15.29
C GLU A 204 -8.83 1.28 14.68
N ARG A 205 -8.22 1.71 13.58
CA ARG A 205 -7.14 0.99 12.89
C ARG A 205 -5.83 1.01 13.70
N TYR A 206 -5.67 2.00 14.58
CA TYR A 206 -4.61 2.13 15.57
C TYR A 206 -5.06 3.07 16.70
N ALA A 207 -4.56 2.85 17.92
CA ALA A 207 -4.93 3.66 19.09
C ALA A 207 -4.61 5.15 18.84
N GLY A 208 -5.65 5.99 18.78
CA GLY A 208 -5.52 7.43 18.62
C GLY A 208 -5.99 8.01 17.27
N GLU A 209 -6.53 7.18 16.37
CA GLU A 209 -7.05 7.60 15.07
C GLU A 209 -8.15 8.69 15.17
N ASP A 210 -8.94 8.72 16.25
CA ASP A 210 -10.02 9.70 16.44
C ASP A 210 -9.68 10.87 17.40
N GLN A 211 -8.46 10.94 17.93
CA GLN A 211 -8.10 12.00 18.91
C GLN A 211 -8.15 13.42 18.34
N TRP A 212 -8.04 13.59 17.01
CA TRP A 212 -8.12 14.89 16.36
C TRP A 212 -9.56 15.42 16.25
N ARG A 213 -10.59 14.55 16.32
CA ARG A 213 -12.00 14.95 16.22
C ARG A 213 -12.56 15.58 17.49
N GLY A 214 -12.16 15.08 18.67
CA GLY A 214 -12.53 15.71 19.94
C GLY A 214 -11.91 17.12 20.10
N LYS A 215 -10.82 17.40 19.37
CA LYS A 215 -10.15 18.70 19.36
C LYS A 215 -10.87 19.73 18.48
N SER A 216 -11.53 19.33 17.39
CA SER A 216 -12.28 20.25 16.52
C SER A 216 -13.62 20.71 17.11
N GLU A 217 -14.31 19.87 17.88
CA GLU A 217 -15.55 20.29 18.57
C GLU A 217 -15.28 21.22 19.76
N SER A 218 -14.11 21.11 20.40
CA SER A 218 -13.73 21.92 21.56
C SER A 218 -13.25 23.34 21.21
N SER A 219 -13.06 23.66 19.91
CA SER A 219 -12.66 25.00 19.44
C SER A 219 -13.81 25.84 18.90
N CYS A 220 -15.05 25.35 18.93
CA CYS A 220 -16.23 26.21 18.78
C CYS A 220 -16.50 26.95 20.09
N ILE A 221 -15.85 28.10 20.25
CA ILE A 221 -16.31 29.12 21.20
C ILE A 221 -17.68 29.59 20.69
N VAL A 222 -18.75 29.18 21.38
CA VAL A 222 -20.09 29.67 21.14
C VAL A 222 -20.14 31.13 21.60
N ILE A 223 -20.13 32.07 20.66
CA ILE A 223 -20.60 33.44 20.90
C ILE A 223 -21.76 33.69 19.93
N GLY A 224 -22.96 33.75 20.48
CA GLY A 224 -24.14 34.29 19.79
C GLY A 224 -24.64 33.51 18.58
N GLY A 225 -25.24 32.35 18.80
CA GLY A 225 -26.40 31.89 18.03
C GLY A 225 -26.24 31.40 16.58
N ASP A 226 -25.19 31.76 15.83
CA ASP A 226 -25.05 31.35 14.43
C ASP A 226 -23.64 30.81 14.12
N CYS A 227 -23.57 29.52 13.78
CA CYS A 227 -22.33 28.86 13.36
C CYS A 227 -22.07 29.15 11.88
N MET A 228 -21.09 30.00 11.57
CA MET A 228 -20.73 30.32 10.19
C MET A 228 -19.23 30.06 9.94
N ILE A 229 -18.97 29.08 9.07
CA ILE A 229 -17.72 28.76 8.36
C ILE A 229 -16.70 27.89 9.12
N CYS A 230 -16.60 26.62 8.68
CA CYS A 230 -15.45 25.74 8.90
C CYS A 230 -14.35 26.07 7.88
N ALA A 231 -13.11 26.20 8.34
CA ALA A 231 -11.90 26.19 7.50
C ALA A 231 -11.17 24.85 7.66
#